data_AF-A0A024QG82-F1
#
_entry.id   AF-A0A024QG82-F1
#
_cell.length_a   1.000
_cell.length_b   1.000
_cell.length_c   1.000
_cell.angle_alpha   90.00
_cell.angle_beta   90.00
_cell.angle_gamma   90.00
#
_symmetry.space_group_name_H-M   'P 1'
#
loop_
_entity.id
_entity.type
_entity.pdbx_description
1 polymer ?
#
loop_
_entity_poly.entity_id
_entity_poly.type
_entity_poly.pdbx_seq_one_letter_code
_entity_poly.pdbx_strand_id
1 'polypeptide(L)'
;MENNNIPLYVSEGNWEDKSDQIESNKYLRFCYKSLRKIDGHLTIFGHSLDESADKHIVDAINESNVEVIAFGIHDLERKESISETIRNYFKDNEVYFFNSRTFDNSIKNINIDLAWGHV
;
A
#
# COMPACT_ATOMS: atom_id res chain seq x y z
N MET A 1 16.00 17.20 -28.48
CA MET A 1 15.64 17.64 -27.12
C MET A 1 14.94 16.46 -26.48
N GLU A 2 15.65 15.71 -25.62
CA GLU A 2 15.01 14.72 -24.77
C GLU A 2 13.98 15.46 -23.90
N ASN A 3 12.74 14.97 -23.83
CA ASN A 3 11.72 15.58 -23.00
C ASN A 3 12.23 15.54 -21.56
N ASN A 4 12.55 16.71 -21.01
CA ASN A 4 13.15 16.96 -19.70
C ASN A 4 12.14 16.65 -18.57
N ASN A 5 11.57 15.46 -18.60
CA ASN A 5 10.55 14.99 -17.68
C ASN A 5 11.26 14.52 -16.42
N ILE A 6 11.36 15.44 -15.46
CA ILE A 6 11.84 15.11 -14.12
C ILE A 6 10.72 14.30 -13.43
N PRO A 7 11.04 13.18 -12.75
CA PRO A 7 10.05 12.45 -11.99
C PRO A 7 9.43 13.35 -10.92
N LEU A 8 8.11 13.34 -10.83
CA LEU A 8 7.38 13.99 -9.75
C LEU A 8 7.22 13.00 -8.61
N TYR A 9 7.88 13.27 -7.49
CA TYR A 9 7.81 12.45 -6.28
C TYR A 9 7.87 13.34 -5.04
N VAL A 10 7.48 12.75 -3.91
CA VAL A 10 7.61 13.32 -2.57
C VAL A 10 8.68 12.51 -1.85
N SER A 11 9.63 13.19 -1.23
CA SER A 11 10.78 12.56 -0.58
C SER A 11 10.98 13.04 0.83
N GLU A 12 11.48 12.14 1.67
CA GLU A 12 11.85 12.43 3.05
C GLU A 12 10.68 13.00 3.87
N GLY A 13 10.95 13.42 5.10
CA GLY A 13 9.95 14.03 5.97
C GLY A 13 8.96 13.05 6.60
N ASN A 14 8.19 13.58 7.54
CA ASN A 14 7.07 12.88 8.16
C ASN A 14 5.83 12.96 7.26
N TRP A 15 4.78 12.25 7.64
CA TRP A 15 3.54 12.20 6.87
C TRP A 15 2.88 13.59 6.72
N GLU A 16 3.07 14.52 7.66
CA GLU A 16 2.59 15.90 7.57
C GLU A 16 3.29 16.67 6.44
N ASP A 17 4.63 16.65 6.41
CA ASP A 17 5.45 17.28 5.37
C ASP A 17 5.09 16.73 3.99
N LYS A 18 4.93 15.40 3.89
CA LYS A 18 4.54 14.75 2.64
C LYS A 18 3.13 15.16 2.22
N SER A 19 2.20 15.29 3.16
CA SER A 19 0.81 15.71 2.89
C SER A 19 0.77 17.13 2.32
N ASP A 20 1.53 18.06 2.90
CA ASP A 20 1.63 19.43 2.39
C ASP A 20 2.18 19.47 0.96
N GLN A 21 3.21 18.68 0.66
CA GLN A 21 3.75 18.55 -0.70
C GLN A 21 2.71 17.97 -1.68
N ILE A 22 1.99 16.93 -1.28
CA ILE A 22 0.91 16.32 -2.08
C ILE A 22 -0.19 17.35 -2.37
N GLU A 23 -0.64 18.10 -1.36
CA GLU A 23 -1.70 19.09 -1.49
C GLU A 23 -1.29 20.31 -2.32
N SER A 24 -0.01 20.69 -2.28
CA SER A 24 0.54 21.79 -3.08
C SER A 24 0.62 21.46 -4.58
N ASN A 25 0.69 20.17 -4.94
CA ASN A 25 0.81 19.73 -6.32
C ASN A 25 -0.52 19.19 -6.87
N LYS A 26 -1.04 19.79 -7.94
CA LYS A 26 -2.36 19.41 -8.51
C LYS A 26 -2.46 17.94 -8.91
N TYR A 27 -1.38 17.36 -9.45
CA TYR A 27 -1.36 15.97 -9.90
C TYR A 27 -1.31 15.01 -8.71
N LEU A 28 -0.41 15.25 -7.74
CA LEU A 28 -0.33 14.41 -6.54
C LEU A 28 -1.62 14.47 -5.73
N ARG A 29 -2.19 15.65 -5.55
CA ARG A 29 -3.51 15.82 -4.91
C ARG A 29 -4.61 15.06 -5.63
N PHE A 30 -4.59 15.03 -6.96
CA PHE A 30 -5.52 14.23 -7.74
C PHE A 30 -5.33 12.72 -7.48
N CYS A 31 -4.09 12.24 -7.48
CA CYS A 31 -3.77 10.84 -7.17
C CYS A 31 -4.22 10.46 -5.76
N TYR A 32 -3.94 11.29 -4.76
CA TYR A 32 -4.35 11.07 -3.37
C TYR A 32 -5.88 11.03 -3.22
N LYS A 33 -6.60 11.96 -3.87
CA LYS A 33 -8.07 11.93 -3.91
C LYS A 33 -8.63 10.72 -4.65
N SER A 34 -7.90 10.19 -5.63
CA SER A 34 -8.29 8.97 -6.35
C SER A 34 -8.08 7.74 -5.49
N LEU A 35 -6.96 7.66 -4.76
CA LEU A 35 -6.68 6.60 -3.79
C LEU A 35 -7.80 6.51 -2.73
N ARG A 36 -8.26 7.65 -2.21
CA ARG A 36 -9.39 7.72 -1.25
C ARG A 36 -10.74 7.25 -1.77
N LYS A 37 -10.86 6.98 -3.07
CA LYS A 37 -12.12 6.64 -3.75
C LYS A 37 -12.08 5.28 -4.42
N ILE A 38 -10.98 4.54 -4.30
CA ILE A 38 -10.93 3.19 -4.86
C ILE A 38 -11.90 2.28 -4.09
N ASP A 39 -12.27 1.17 -4.73
CA ASP A 39 -13.18 0.17 -4.20
C ASP A 39 -12.67 -1.25 -4.52
N GLY A 40 -13.29 -2.25 -3.89
CA GLY A 40 -13.02 -3.66 -4.15
C GLY A 40 -11.73 -4.17 -3.52
N HIS A 41 -10.76 -4.58 -4.32
CA HIS A 41 -9.56 -5.29 -3.86
C HIS A 41 -8.27 -4.52 -4.18
N LEU A 42 -7.42 -4.33 -3.17
CA LEU A 42 -6.16 -3.61 -3.28
C LEU A 42 -4.99 -4.57 -3.06
N THR A 43 -3.97 -4.51 -3.92
CA THR A 43 -2.68 -5.17 -3.69
C THR A 43 -1.61 -4.13 -3.39
N ILE A 44 -0.90 -4.32 -2.28
CA ILE A 44 0.20 -3.44 -1.84
C ILE A 44 1.51 -4.22 -1.96
N PHE A 45 2.44 -3.69 -2.75
CA PHE A 45 3.71 -4.31 -3.05
C PHE A 45 4.87 -3.34 -2.79
N GLY A 46 5.94 -3.85 -2.16
CA GLY A 46 7.21 -3.11 -2.03
C GLY A 46 7.14 -1.90 -1.11
N HIS A 47 6.16 -1.85 -0.19
CA HIS A 47 5.94 -0.70 0.69
C HIS A 47 5.88 -1.15 2.15
N SER A 48 6.55 -0.41 3.05
CA SER A 48 6.51 -0.70 4.50
C SER A 48 5.31 -0.10 5.21
N LEU A 49 4.70 0.95 4.62
CA LEU A 49 3.66 1.78 5.25
C LEU A 49 4.15 2.27 6.62
N ASP A 50 5.30 2.94 6.61
CA ASP A 50 5.90 3.41 7.86
C ASP A 50 4.99 4.44 8.54
N GLU A 51 4.74 4.28 9.84
CA GLU A 51 3.80 5.16 10.57
C GLU A 51 4.24 6.62 10.54
N SER A 52 5.55 6.88 10.64
CA SER A 52 6.07 8.25 10.69
C SER A 52 5.96 8.95 9.35
N ALA A 53 6.07 8.20 8.25
CA ALA A 53 6.23 8.76 6.91
C ALA A 53 5.00 8.56 6.00
N ASP A 54 4.21 7.51 6.21
CA ASP A 54 3.21 7.02 5.25
C ASP A 54 1.80 6.90 5.83
N LYS A 55 1.57 7.43 7.05
CA LYS A 55 0.26 7.44 7.71
C LYS A 55 -0.87 7.94 6.79
N HIS A 56 -0.62 9.00 6.03
CA HIS A 56 -1.58 9.55 5.07
C HIS A 56 -2.04 8.54 4.01
N ILE A 57 -1.18 7.61 3.58
CA ILE A 57 -1.56 6.52 2.65
C ILE A 57 -2.48 5.51 3.33
N VAL A 58 -2.16 5.13 4.57
CA VAL A 58 -3.00 4.24 5.38
C VAL A 58 -4.38 4.85 5.61
N ASP A 59 -4.42 6.13 6.02
CA ASP A 59 -5.66 6.87 6.23
C ASP A 59 -6.48 6.94 4.93
N ALA A 60 -5.84 7.23 3.79
CA ALA A 60 -6.53 7.29 2.51
C ALA A 60 -7.16 5.96 2.10
N ILE A 61 -6.49 4.83 2.37
CA ILE A 61 -7.04 3.50 2.12
C ILE A 61 -8.20 3.20 3.08
N ASN A 62 -8.07 3.53 4.37
CA ASN A 62 -9.14 3.34 5.35
C ASN A 62 -10.40 4.18 5.07
N GLU A 63 -10.25 5.34 4.41
CA GLU A 63 -11.36 6.18 3.99
C GLU A 63 -11.99 5.75 2.65
N SER A 64 -11.39 4.77 1.96
CA SER A 64 -11.89 4.24 0.69
C SER A 64 -12.91 3.11 0.89
N ASN A 65 -13.42 2.53 -0.20
CA ASN A 65 -14.33 1.38 -0.15
C ASN A 65 -13.61 0.05 -0.46
N VAL A 66 -12.32 -0.04 -0.12
CA VAL A 66 -11.57 -1.30 -0.25
C VAL A 66 -12.10 -2.30 0.77
N GLU A 67 -12.37 -3.52 0.31
CA GLU A 67 -12.86 -4.60 1.16
C GLU A 67 -11.72 -5.56 1.51
N VAL A 68 -10.84 -5.85 0.53
CA VAL A 68 -9.76 -6.84 0.66
C VAL A 68 -8.43 -6.22 0.30
N ILE A 69 -7.42 -6.47 1.14
CA ILE A 69 -6.04 -6.01 0.95
C ILE A 69 -5.12 -7.23 0.88
N ALA A 70 -4.39 -7.36 -0.22
CA ALA A 70 -3.26 -8.29 -0.33
C ALA A 70 -1.95 -7.54 -0.11
N PHE A 71 -1.21 -7.88 0.94
CA PHE A 71 0.03 -7.20 1.33
C PHE A 71 1.26 -8.09 1.14
N GLY A 72 2.24 -7.58 0.39
CA GLY A 72 3.49 -8.29 0.11
C GLY A 72 4.55 -8.12 1.19
N ILE A 73 4.92 -9.20 1.87
CA ILE A 73 6.00 -9.22 2.86
C ILE A 73 7.31 -9.64 2.18
N HIS A 74 8.33 -8.79 2.28
CA HIS A 74 9.67 -9.07 1.76
C HIS A 74 10.59 -9.75 2.78
N ASP A 75 10.53 -9.31 4.04
CA ASP A 75 11.31 -9.85 5.15
C ASP A 75 10.47 -10.88 5.90
N LEU A 76 10.68 -12.15 5.56
CA LEU A 76 9.92 -13.26 6.15
C LEU A 76 10.32 -13.56 7.59
N GLU A 77 11.51 -13.14 8.04
CA GLU A 77 11.91 -13.27 9.45
C GLU A 77 11.04 -12.40 10.36
N ARG A 78 10.61 -11.24 9.83
CA ARG A 78 9.72 -10.29 10.52
C ARG A 78 8.24 -10.48 10.20
N LYS A 79 7.88 -11.54 9.46
CA LYS A 79 6.52 -11.76 8.93
C LYS A 79 5.43 -11.52 9.97
N GLU A 80 5.54 -12.09 11.17
CA GLU A 80 4.50 -11.98 12.19
C GLU A 80 4.32 -10.54 12.67
N SER A 81 5.42 -9.86 13.05
CA SER A 81 5.36 -8.45 13.47
C SER A 81 4.81 -7.52 12.37
N ILE A 82 5.22 -7.71 11.12
CA ILE A 82 4.70 -6.95 9.99
C ILE A 82 3.21 -7.23 9.82
N SER A 83 2.80 -8.50 9.90
CA SER A 83 1.40 -8.88 9.75
C SER A 83 0.52 -8.27 10.83
N GLU A 84 0.98 -8.25 12.09
CA GLU A 84 0.30 -7.60 13.20
C GLU A 84 0.15 -6.08 12.97
N THR A 85 1.23 -5.40 12.56
CA THR A 85 1.19 -3.96 12.23
C THR A 85 0.18 -3.67 11.11
N ILE A 86 0.21 -4.43 10.01
CA ILE A 86 -0.68 -4.19 8.86
C ILE A 86 -2.13 -4.49 9.22
N ARG A 87 -2.43 -5.54 10.01
CA ARG A 87 -3.79 -5.78 10.52
C ARG A 87 -4.27 -4.65 11.43
N ASN A 88 -3.37 -4.06 12.22
CA ASN A 88 -3.71 -2.92 13.06
C ASN A 88 -4.02 -1.65 12.26
N TYR A 89 -3.41 -1.47 11.09
CA TYR A 89 -3.70 -0.37 10.18
C TYR A 89 -5.05 -0.54 9.48
N PHE A 90 -5.41 -1.77 9.08
CA PHE A 90 -6.57 -2.08 8.26
C PHE A 90 -7.58 -2.98 9.01
N LYS A 91 -8.11 -2.49 10.12
CA LYS A 91 -8.97 -3.29 11.04
C LYS A 91 -10.32 -3.66 10.44
N ASP A 92 -10.82 -2.83 9.53
CA ASP A 92 -12.13 -2.99 8.91
C ASP A 92 -12.04 -3.71 7.54
N ASN A 93 -10.83 -4.08 7.10
CA ASN A 93 -10.58 -4.75 5.82
C ASN A 93 -10.16 -6.21 6.04
N GLU A 94 -10.44 -7.06 5.07
CA GLU A 94 -9.89 -8.41 5.04
C GLU A 94 -8.46 -8.38 4.50
N VAL A 95 -7.49 -8.85 5.29
CA VAL A 95 -6.06 -8.75 4.94
C VAL A 95 -5.40 -10.11 4.70
N TYR A 96 -4.84 -10.25 3.50
CA TYR A 96 -4.05 -11.40 3.05
C TYR A 96 -2.58 -11.03 2.92
N PHE A 97 -1.69 -11.99 3.20
CA PHE A 97 -0.25 -11.78 3.11
C PHE A 97 0.40 -12.75 2.13
N PHE A 98 1.31 -12.24 1.30
CA PHE A 98 2.07 -13.04 0.36
C PHE A 98 3.56 -12.73 0.41
N ASN A 99 4.39 -13.68 -0.04
CA ASN A 99 5.83 -13.48 -0.16
C ASN A 99 6.13 -12.65 -1.41
N SER A 100 6.59 -11.40 -1.23
CA SER A 100 6.87 -10.49 -2.34
C SER A 100 8.06 -10.91 -3.19
N ARG A 101 8.99 -11.71 -2.65
CA ARG A 101 10.18 -12.22 -3.38
C ARG A 101 9.84 -13.24 -4.46
N THR A 102 8.68 -13.87 -4.34
CA THR A 102 8.24 -14.94 -5.25
C THR A 102 6.97 -14.56 -5.99
N PHE A 103 6.67 -13.26 -6.09
CA PHE A 103 5.40 -12.78 -6.65
C PHE A 103 5.13 -13.37 -8.05
N ASP A 104 6.10 -13.29 -8.96
CA ASP A 104 5.97 -13.83 -10.33
C ASP A 104 5.70 -15.35 -10.37
N ASN A 105 6.19 -16.10 -9.37
CA ASN A 105 5.91 -17.52 -9.23
C ASN A 105 4.55 -17.77 -8.56
N SER A 106 4.14 -16.91 -7.63
CA SER A 106 2.82 -17.02 -7.00
C SER A 106 1.69 -16.68 -7.97
N ILE A 107 1.87 -15.73 -8.90
CA ILE A 107 0.83 -15.33 -9.87
C ILE A 107 0.52 -16.45 -10.88
N LYS A 108 1.51 -17.31 -11.21
CA LYS A 108 1.30 -18.48 -12.08
C LYS A 108 0.40 -19.55 -11.46
N ASN A 109 0.25 -19.53 -10.13
CA ASN A 109 -0.65 -20.39 -9.37
C ASN A 109 -1.90 -19.63 -8.88
N ILE A 110 -2.15 -18.39 -9.34
CA ILE A 110 -3.42 -17.70 -9.07
C ILE A 110 -4.47 -18.26 -10.02
N ASN A 111 -4.85 -19.50 -9.73
CA ASN A 111 -6.23 -19.93 -9.77
C ASN A 111 -6.41 -20.94 -8.64
N ILE A 112 -7.41 -20.68 -7.79
CA ILE A 112 -7.88 -21.43 -6.62
C ILE A 112 -7.34 -20.89 -5.27
N ASP A 113 -8.20 -20.10 -4.63
CA ASP A 113 -8.28 -19.83 -3.19
C ASP A 113 -7.17 -18.97 -2.55
N LEU A 114 -7.44 -17.65 -2.47
CA LEU A 114 -6.96 -16.67 -1.49
C LEU A 114 -5.67 -17.05 -0.76
N ALA A 115 -4.55 -16.53 -1.25
CA ALA A 115 -3.20 -16.65 -0.69
C ALA A 115 -3.21 -16.54 0.86
N TRP A 116 -3.29 -17.72 1.49
CA TRP A 116 -3.41 -18.01 2.92
C TRP A 116 -4.67 -17.49 3.63
N GLY A 117 -5.82 -18.08 3.30
CA GLY A 117 -7.03 -18.06 4.12
C GLY A 117 -7.03 -19.11 5.25
N HIS A 118 -7.25 -18.62 6.48
CA HIS A 118 -7.62 -19.32 7.73
C HIS A 118 -6.60 -20.33 8.31
N VAL A 119 -6.02 -19.96 9.45
CA VAL A 119 -5.50 -20.90 10.47
C VAL A 119 -6.30 -20.69 11.74
#